data_AF-A0A928YB42-F1
#
_entry.id   AF-A0A928YB42-F1
#
_cell.length_a   1.000
_cell.length_b   1.000
_cell.length_c   1.000
_cell.angle_alpha   90.00
_cell.angle_beta   90.00
_cell.angle_gamma   90.00
#
_symmetry.space_group_name_H-M   'P 1'
#
loop_
_entity.id
_entity.type
_entity.pdbx_description
1 polymer ?
#
loop_
_entity_poly.entity_id
_entity_poly.type
_entity_poly.pdbx_seq_one_letter_code
_entity_poly.pdbx_strand_id
1 'polypeptide(L)' 'MNKMFSFMAGALCGALIGSVTALLLTPASGEQLKNGAVNRWQTAVDDARAAMAEKQRELELQFEQATRPQEFSKN' A
#
# COMPACT_ATOMS: atom_id res chain seq x y z
N MET A 1 40.26 27.73 0.59
CA MET A 1 39.57 26.83 -0.37
C MET A 1 39.80 25.34 -0.06
N ASN A 2 40.93 24.95 0.53
CA ASN A 2 41.31 23.54 0.77
C ASN A 2 40.37 22.75 1.71
N LYS A 3 39.70 23.43 2.66
CA LYS A 3 38.71 22.81 3.56
C LYS A 3 37.48 22.28 2.83
N MET A 4 37.00 23.02 1.82
CA MET A 4 35.84 22.61 1.04
C MET A 4 36.17 21.37 0.19
N PHE A 5 37.40 21.29 -0.31
CA PHE A 5 37.89 20.15 -1.08
C PHE A 5 38.05 18.89 -0.22
N SER A 6 38.58 19.04 0.99
CA SER A 6 38.65 17.95 1.98
C SER A 6 37.26 17.45 2.39
N PHE A 7 36.29 18.34 2.57
CA PHE A 7 34.90 17.97 2.86
C PHE A 7 34.28 17.19 1.69
N MET A 8 34.47 17.66 0.46
CA MET A 8 33.91 17.01 -0.74
C MET A 8 34.52 15.63 -0.98
N ALA A 9 35.82 15.46 -0.73
CA ALA A 9 36.47 14.16 -0.76
C ALA A 9 35.90 13.20 0.32
N GLY A 10 35.67 13.72 1.54
CA GLY A 10 35.02 12.95 2.61
C GLY A 10 33.58 12.55 2.26
N ALA A 11 32.80 13.47 1.71
CA ALA A 11 31.42 13.23 1.28
C ALA A 11 31.32 12.18 0.16
N LEU A 12 32.22 12.23 -0.82
CA LEU A 12 32.29 11.24 -1.89
C LEU A 12 32.66 9.84 -1.35
N CYS A 13 33.63 9.78 -0.44
CA CYS A 13 34.05 8.53 0.19
C CYS A 13 32.90 7.94 1.05
N GLY A 14 32.23 8.78 1.83
CA GLY A 14 31.06 8.40 2.61
C GLY A 14 29.88 7.95 1.75
N ALA A 15 29.61 8.62 0.63
CA ALA A 15 28.57 8.24 -0.31
C ALA A 15 28.86 6.88 -0.97
N LEU A 16 30.12 6.63 -1.34
CA LEU A 16 30.54 5.33 -1.87
C LEU A 16 30.30 4.21 -0.85
N ILE A 17 30.86 4.34 0.35
CA ILE A 17 30.72 3.32 1.40
C ILE A 17 29.25 3.14 1.81
N GLY A 18 28.51 4.25 1.95
CA GLY A 18 27.09 4.23 2.26
C GLY A 18 26.26 3.55 1.19
N SER A 19 26.56 3.78 -0.10
CA SER A 19 25.86 3.11 -1.21
C SER A 19 26.14 1.61 -1.25
N VAL A 20 27.38 1.19 -1.02
CA VAL A 20 27.75 -0.24 -0.95
C VAL A 20 27.06 -0.91 0.23
N THR A 21 27.04 -0.25 1.39
CA THR A 21 26.35 -0.76 2.58
C THR A 21 24.85 -0.86 2.35
N ALA A 22 24.24 0.16 1.74
CA ALA A 22 22.83 0.15 1.39
C ALA A 22 22.52 -0.98 0.39
N LEU A 23 23.36 -1.21 -0.62
CA LEU A 23 23.17 -2.30 -1.57
C LEU A 23 23.33 -3.68 -0.94
N LEU A 24 24.28 -3.85 0.00
CA LEU A 24 24.50 -5.12 0.71
C LEU A 24 23.42 -5.40 1.77
N LEU A 25 22.93 -4.35 2.43
CA LEU A 25 21.96 -4.47 3.52
C LEU A 25 20.50 -4.36 3.04
N THR A 26 20.24 -3.78 1.87
CA THR A 26 18.90 -3.78 1.27
C THR A 26 18.52 -5.23 0.98
N PRO A 27 17.45 -5.76 1.60
CA PRO A 27 17.05 -7.14 1.42
C PRO A 27 16.52 -7.29 -0.01
N ALA A 28 17.33 -7.95 -0.85
CA ALA A 28 17.05 -8.25 -2.24
C ALA A 28 16.92 -7.04 -3.18
N SER A 29 17.34 -7.25 -4.43
CA SER A 29 17.17 -6.33 -5.55
C SER A 29 15.74 -5.78 -5.58
N GLY A 30 15.59 -4.47 -5.77
CA GLY A 30 14.29 -3.78 -5.66
C GLY A 30 13.15 -4.39 -6.47
N GLU A 31 13.45 -5.23 -7.47
CA GLU A 31 12.49 -6.02 -8.22
C GLU A 31 11.83 -7.15 -7.43
N GLN A 32 12.57 -7.88 -6.57
CA GLN A 32 11.98 -8.91 -5.70
C GLN A 32 11.17 -8.29 -4.56
N LEU A 33 11.64 -7.18 -4.00
CA LEU A 33 10.92 -6.43 -2.96
C LEU A 33 9.67 -5.77 -3.54
N LYS A 34 9.75 -5.22 -4.76
CA LYS A 34 8.60 -4.72 -5.52
C LYS A 34 7.62 -5.84 -5.82
N ASN A 35 8.07 -7.00 -6.32
CA ASN A 35 7.18 -8.12 -6.60
C ASN A 35 6.50 -8.64 -5.33
N GLY A 36 7.23 -8.74 -4.22
CA GLY A 36 6.66 -9.10 -2.92
C GLY A 36 5.65 -8.08 -2.40
N ALA A 37 5.95 -6.78 -2.51
CA ALA A 37 5.06 -5.70 -2.11
C ALA A 37 3.82 -5.60 -2.99
N VAL A 38 3.97 -5.74 -4.31
CA VAL A 38 2.87 -5.77 -5.28
C VAL A 38 1.96 -6.96 -5.00
N ASN A 39 2.53 -8.15 -4.77
CA ASN A 39 1.73 -9.33 -4.51
C ASN A 39 0.94 -9.19 -3.19
N ARG A 40 1.57 -8.68 -2.12
CA ARG A 40 0.89 -8.39 -0.85
C ARG A 40 -0.17 -7.30 -0.96
N TRP A 41 0.09 -6.27 -1.76
CA TRP A 41 -0.87 -5.20 -2.04
C TRP A 41 -2.07 -5.73 -2.83
N GLN A 42 -1.83 -6.58 -3.83
CA GLN A 42 -2.88 -7.19 -4.62
C GLN A 42 -3.80 -8.05 -3.74
N THR A 43 -3.23 -8.90 -2.88
CA THR A 43 -4.02 -9.68 -1.90
C THR A 43 -4.86 -8.79 -0.99
N ALA A 44 -4.28 -7.69 -0.46
CA ALA A 44 -5.03 -6.77 0.40
C ALA A 44 -6.17 -6.06 -0.33
N VAL A 45 -5.99 -5.70 -1.61
CA VAL A 45 -7.03 -5.09 -2.44
C VAL A 45 -8.14 -6.09 -2.77
N ASP A 46 -7.78 -7.34 -3.09
CA ASP A 46 -8.74 -8.38 -3.41
C ASP A 46 -9.60 -8.75 -2.18
N ASP A 47 -8.99 -8.86 -0.99
CA ASP A 47 -9.71 -9.04 0.27
C ASP A 47 -10.65 -7.87 0.56
N ALA A 48 -10.20 -6.63 0.34
CA ALA A 48 -11.04 -5.44 0.52
C ALA A 48 -12.23 -5.41 -0.45
N ARG A 49 -12.03 -5.83 -1.70
CA ARG A 49 -13.12 -5.96 -2.70
C ARG A 49 -14.11 -7.04 -2.32
N ALA A 50 -13.64 -8.19 -1.82
CA ALA A 50 -14.52 -9.25 -1.34
C ALA A 50 -15.41 -8.77 -0.19
N ALA A 51 -14.83 -8.09 0.80
CA ALA A 51 -15.57 -7.50 1.92
C ALA A 51 -16.58 -6.44 1.46
N MET A 52 -16.24 -5.60 0.47
CA MET A 52 -17.17 -4.63 -0.10
C MET A 52 -18.32 -5.28 -0.86
N ALA A 53 -18.08 -6.38 -1.59
CA ALA A 53 -19.12 -7.10 -2.30
C ALA A 53 -20.10 -7.78 -1.33
N GLU A 54 -19.62 -8.30 -0.21
CA GLU A 54 -20.45 -8.83 0.86
C GLU A 54 -21.33 -7.72 1.49
N LYS A 55 -20.74 -6.55 1.77
CA LYS A 55 -21.48 -5.40 2.30
C LYS A 55 -22.53 -4.86 1.33
N GLN A 56 -22.27 -4.89 0.01
CA GLN A 56 -23.27 -4.49 -0.97
C GLN A 56 -24.50 -5.41 -0.96
N ARG A 57 -24.30 -6.72 -0.84
CA ARG A 57 -25.43 -7.67 -0.70
C ARG A 57 -26.24 -7.44 0.57
N GLU A 58 -25.57 -7.15 1.69
CA GLU A 58 -26.26 -6.81 2.94
C GLU A 58 -27.08 -5.51 2.82
N LEU A 59 -26.57 -4.52 2.08
CA LEU A 59 -27.28 -3.27 1.82
C LEU A 59 -28.47 -3.45 0.89
N GLU A 60 -28.35 -4.24 -0.18
CA GLU A 60 -29.46 -4.56 -1.08
C GLU A 60 -30.64 -5.21 -0.32
N LEU A 61 -30.35 -6.17 0.56
CA LEU A 61 -31.37 -6.79 1.41
C LEU A 61 -32.05 -5.79 2.35
N GLN A 62 -31.30 -4.83 2.89
CA GLN A 62 -31.87 -3.77 3.73
C GLN A 62 -32.70 -2.77 2.93
N PHE A 63 -32.26 -2.41 1.73
CA PHE A 63 -33.03 -1.56 0.82
C PHE A 63 -34.33 -2.22 0.37
N GLU A 64 -34.34 -3.53 0.09
CA GLU A 64 -35.57 -4.27 -0.21
C GLU A 64 -36.52 -4.33 0.99
N GLN A 65 -36.00 -4.49 2.20
CA GLN A 65 -36.80 -4.47 3.43
C GLN A 65 -37.36 -3.07 3.73
N ALA A 66 -36.60 -2.01 3.47
CA ALA A 66 -37.03 -0.62 3.65
C ALA A 66 -37.98 -0.15 2.53
N THR A 67 -37.85 -0.70 1.32
CA THR A 67 -38.68 -0.40 0.15
C THR A 67 -39.96 -1.23 0.13
N ARG A 68 -40.12 -2.24 0.99
CA ARG A 68 -41.45 -2.79 1.29
C ARG A 68 -42.28 -1.62 1.83
N PRO A 69 -43.26 -1.12 1.06
CA PRO A 69 -44.04 0.01 1.48
C PRO A 69 -44.74 -0.42 2.76
N GLN A 70 -44.44 0.31 3.83
CA GLN A 70 -45.19 0.19 5.06
C GLN A 70 -46.66 0.30 4.68
N GLU A 71 -47.43 -0.70 5.10
CA GLU A 71 -48.89 -0.74 5.08
C GLU A 71 -49.48 0.35 5.99
N PHE A 72 -49.12 1.61 5.71
CA PHE A 72 -49.91 2.78 6.06
C PHE A 72 -51.00 2.95 5.00
N SER A 73 -51.82 1.91 4.79
CA SER A 73 -53.18 2.10 4.32
C SER A 73 -54.09 1.79 5.49
N LYS A 74 -54.07 2.72 6.43
CA LYS A 74 -55.13 2.91 7.42
C LYS A 74 -56.38 3.31 6.64
N ASN A 75 -57.31 2.37 6.47
CA ASN A 75 -58.74 2.61 6.30
C ASN A 75 -59.50 1.36 6.75
#